data_AF-A0A838D6X6-F1
#
_entry.id   AF-A0A838D6X6-F1
#
_cell.length_a   1.000
_cell.length_b   1.000
_cell.length_c   1.000
_cell.angle_alpha   90.00
_cell.angle_beta   90.00
_cell.angle_gamma   90.00
#
_symmetry.space_group_name_H-M   'P 1'
#
loop_
_entity.id
_entity.type
_entity.pdbx_description
1 polymer ?
#
loop_
_entity_poly.entity_id
_entity_poly.type
_entity_poly.pdbx_seq_one_letter_code
_entity_poly.pdbx_strand_id
1 'polypeptide(L)'
;GEDCSNQIINTNSNLDVFVNAFSGNVEPSNFIVIFFSKVFDFLVRPSSVILLFSILATGIVLNTLKKLKKSTNKARKGFSQVTRERILRKQNDRCIYCRKNLTVIDYHHKNGNRSDNRENNCQALCPNCHAIKTRKNLIKN
;
A
#
# COMPACT_ATOMS: atom_id res chain seq x y z
N GLY A 1 75.20 13.42 -5.39
CA GLY A 1 74.21 12.44 -5.83
C GLY A 1 73.15 12.40 -4.77
N GLU A 2 72.07 13.14 -4.99
CA GLU A 2 70.88 13.18 -4.14
C GLU A 2 69.72 13.46 -5.09
N ASP A 3 68.83 12.49 -5.27
CA ASP A 3 67.56 12.69 -5.93
C ASP A 3 66.52 11.81 -5.24
N CYS A 4 65.71 12.44 -4.40
CA CYS A 4 64.43 11.90 -3.96
C CYS A 4 63.46 13.05 -3.70
N SER A 5 62.27 12.91 -4.29
CA SER A 5 61.01 13.56 -3.95
C SER A 5 60.83 15.00 -4.42
N ASN A 6 59.93 15.18 -5.40
CA ASN A 6 58.68 15.94 -5.21
C ASN A 6 57.76 15.80 -6.43
N GLN A 7 56.97 14.70 -6.45
CA GLN A 7 55.67 14.73 -7.11
C GLN A 7 54.66 15.31 -6.10
N ILE A 8 54.40 16.61 -6.21
CA ILE A 8 53.19 17.19 -5.61
C ILE A 8 52.38 17.75 -6.78
N ILE A 9 51.47 16.90 -7.25
CA ILE A 9 50.45 17.22 -8.24
C ILE A 9 49.56 18.32 -7.66
N ASN A 10 49.41 19.41 -8.42
CA ASN A 10 48.55 20.56 -8.19
C ASN A 10 47.18 20.22 -7.58
N THR A 11 47.04 20.38 -6.27
CA THR A 11 45.75 20.37 -5.55
C THR A 11 45.16 21.78 -5.35
N ASN A 12 45.76 22.81 -5.93
CA ASN A 12 45.45 24.21 -5.59
C ASN A 12 44.21 24.80 -6.28
N SER A 13 43.68 24.18 -7.35
CA SER A 13 42.54 24.78 -8.09
C SER A 13 41.21 24.82 -7.32
N ASN A 14 41.02 23.94 -6.34
CA ASN A 14 39.82 23.94 -5.48
C ASN A 14 39.90 24.95 -4.34
N LEU A 15 41.11 25.29 -3.89
CA LEU A 15 41.31 26.26 -2.81
C LEU A 15 41.11 27.68 -3.33
N ASP A 16 41.59 27.95 -4.55
CA ASP A 16 41.49 29.26 -5.19
C ASP A 16 40.04 29.69 -5.44
N VAL A 17 39.16 28.75 -5.81
CA VAL A 17 37.72 29.02 -6.01
C VAL A 17 37.01 29.30 -4.68
N PHE A 18 37.41 28.62 -3.60
CA PHE A 18 36.83 28.83 -2.27
C PHE A 18 37.30 30.14 -1.63
N VAL A 19 38.59 30.49 -1.81
CA VAL A 19 39.17 31.76 -1.36
C VAL A 19 38.52 32.93 -2.10
N ASN A 20 38.32 32.82 -3.42
CA ASN A 20 37.65 33.84 -4.22
C ASN A 20 36.16 34.03 -3.86
N ALA A 21 35.49 33.01 -3.32
CA ALA A 21 34.11 33.11 -2.83
C ALA A 21 34.00 33.88 -1.50
N PHE A 22 35.04 33.86 -0.66
CA PHE A 22 35.11 34.66 0.57
C PHE A 22 35.63 36.09 0.35
N SER A 23 36.28 36.36 -0.79
CA SER A 23 36.80 37.69 -1.16
C SER A 23 35.75 38.65 -1.76
N GLY A 24 34.46 38.29 -1.75
CA GLY A 24 33.36 39.26 -1.94
C GLY A 24 33.11 39.76 -3.37
N ASN A 25 33.63 39.10 -4.41
CA ASN A 25 33.51 39.58 -5.81
C ASN A 25 32.69 38.65 -6.74
N VAL A 26 31.71 37.90 -6.22
CA VAL A 26 30.82 37.09 -7.08
C VAL A 26 29.37 37.55 -6.93
N GLU A 27 28.79 37.97 -8.04
CA GLU A 27 27.38 38.37 -8.12
C GLU A 27 26.46 37.17 -7.73
N PRO A 28 25.50 37.34 -6.80
CA PRO A 28 24.73 36.23 -6.22
C PRO A 28 23.98 35.37 -7.26
N SER A 29 23.60 35.98 -8.39
CA SER A 29 22.95 35.33 -9.53
C SER A 29 23.81 34.23 -10.16
N ASN A 30 25.12 34.46 -10.31
CA ASN A 30 26.04 33.49 -10.94
C ASN A 30 26.35 32.30 -10.01
N PHE A 31 26.41 32.53 -8.70
CA PHE A 31 26.57 31.45 -7.72
C PHE A 31 25.37 30.52 -7.71
N ILE A 32 24.16 31.10 -7.70
CA ILE A 32 22.89 30.40 -7.77
C ILE A 32 22.85 29.52 -9.03
N VAL A 33 23.12 30.08 -10.22
CA VAL A 33 23.05 29.35 -11.49
C VAL A 33 24.04 28.17 -11.54
N ILE A 34 25.28 28.35 -11.07
CA ILE A 34 26.30 27.28 -11.04
C ILE A 34 25.94 26.19 -10.04
N PHE A 35 25.38 26.56 -8.89
CA PHE A 35 24.93 25.61 -7.89
C PHE A 35 23.76 24.78 -8.41
N PHE A 36 22.78 25.43 -9.06
CA PHE A 36 21.63 24.77 -9.68
C PHE A 36 22.04 23.83 -10.82
N SER A 37 22.98 24.21 -11.69
CA SER A 37 23.41 23.37 -12.82
C SER A 37 24.10 22.09 -12.35
N LYS A 38 25.00 22.17 -11.37
CA LYS A 38 25.72 20.98 -10.85
C LYS A 38 24.80 20.04 -10.07
N VAL A 39 23.84 20.57 -9.33
CA VAL A 39 22.82 19.75 -8.63
C VAL A 39 21.89 19.09 -9.65
N PHE A 40 21.52 19.80 -10.71
CA PHE A 40 20.71 19.26 -11.80
C PHE A 40 21.45 18.15 -12.54
N ASP A 41 22.72 18.33 -12.89
CA ASP A 41 23.55 17.31 -13.53
C ASP A 41 23.71 16.06 -12.65
N PHE A 42 23.82 16.25 -11.33
CA PHE A 42 23.86 15.13 -10.38
C PHE A 42 22.52 14.38 -10.30
N LEU A 43 21.38 15.09 -10.38
CA LEU A 43 20.05 14.47 -10.41
C LEU A 43 19.75 13.74 -11.73
N VAL A 44 20.23 14.29 -12.86
CA VAL A 44 19.97 13.77 -14.21
C VAL A 44 20.99 12.71 -14.64
N ARG A 45 21.99 12.40 -13.81
CA ARG A 45 22.86 11.24 -14.02
C ARG A 45 21.99 9.98 -14.23
N PRO A 46 22.27 9.18 -15.27
CA PRO A 46 21.44 8.00 -15.56
C PRO A 46 21.36 7.05 -14.35
N SER A 47 22.45 6.93 -13.59
CA SER A 47 22.51 6.13 -12.37
C SER A 47 21.59 6.64 -11.24
N SER A 48 21.45 7.96 -11.04
CA SER A 48 20.55 8.50 -10.00
C SER A 48 19.08 8.35 -10.40
N VAL A 49 18.78 8.52 -11.70
CA VAL A 49 17.43 8.30 -12.24
C VAL A 49 17.02 6.82 -12.10
N ILE A 50 17.92 5.87 -12.40
CA ILE A 50 17.67 4.43 -12.22
C ILE A 50 17.39 4.09 -10.75
N LEU A 51 18.15 4.67 -9.81
CA LEU A 51 17.92 4.47 -8.37
C LEU A 51 16.55 4.99 -7.92
N LEU A 52 16.14 6.17 -8.39
CA LEU A 52 14.82 6.73 -8.06
C LEU A 52 13.67 5.86 -8.57
N PHE A 53 13.74 5.40 -9.83
CA PHE A 53 12.73 4.48 -10.38
C PHE A 53 12.70 3.15 -9.63
N SER A 54 13.86 2.63 -9.22
CA SER A 54 13.96 1.39 -8.44
C SER A 54 13.27 1.50 -7.08
N ILE A 55 13.44 2.63 -6.39
CA ILE A 55 12.78 2.92 -5.11
C ILE A 55 11.26 3.00 -5.30
N LEU A 56 10.79 3.73 -6.31
CA LEU A 56 9.37 3.87 -6.62
C LEU A 56 8.72 2.52 -6.96
N ALA A 57 9.35 1.75 -7.85
CA ALA A 57 8.88 0.42 -8.24
C ALA A 57 8.80 -0.51 -7.01
N THR A 58 9.83 -0.51 -6.17
CA THR A 58 9.85 -1.30 -4.93
C THR A 58 8.70 -0.90 -4.00
N GLY A 59 8.42 0.39 -3.84
CA GLY A 59 7.28 0.88 -3.05
C GLY A 59 5.93 0.40 -3.57
N ILE A 60 5.71 0.45 -4.89
CA ILE A 60 4.48 -0.02 -5.54
C ILE A 60 4.30 -1.53 -5.34
N VAL A 61 5.37 -2.31 -5.56
CA VAL A 61 5.37 -3.77 -5.39
C VAL A 61 5.05 -4.13 -3.93
N LEU A 62 5.74 -3.52 -2.95
CA LEU A 62 5.51 -3.80 -1.53
C LEU A 62 4.08 -3.45 -1.09
N ASN A 63 3.50 -2.34 -1.58
CA ASN A 63 2.12 -1.98 -1.27
C ASN A 63 1.12 -3.01 -1.84
N THR A 64 1.37 -3.47 -3.06
CA THR A 64 0.54 -4.49 -3.73
C THR A 64 0.60 -5.81 -2.96
N LEU A 65 1.79 -6.27 -2.59
CA LEU A 65 1.99 -7.47 -1.79
C LEU A 65 1.32 -7.39 -0.40
N LYS A 66 1.42 -6.23 0.28
CA LYS A 66 0.72 -6.00 1.55
C LYS A 66 -0.80 -6.09 1.40
N LYS A 67 -1.36 -5.52 0.33
CA LYS A 67 -2.81 -5.59 0.03
C LYS A 67 -3.26 -7.03 -0.21
N LEU A 68 -2.46 -7.82 -0.95
CA LEU A 68 -2.72 -9.24 -1.17
C LEU A 68 -2.68 -10.04 0.15
N LYS A 69 -1.67 -9.81 1.00
CA LYS A 69 -1.53 -10.50 2.30
C LYS A 69 -2.63 -10.13 3.30
N LYS A 70 -3.14 -8.89 3.28
CA LYS A 70 -4.25 -8.45 4.15
C LYS A 70 -5.58 -9.13 3.81
N SER A 71 -5.72 -9.65 2.59
CA SER A 71 -6.91 -10.37 2.14
C SER A 71 -7.03 -11.78 2.75
N THR A 72 -5.90 -12.44 3.05
CA THR A 72 -5.90 -13.90 3.23
C THR A 72 -6.23 -14.39 4.64
N ASN A 73 -6.30 -13.55 5.68
CA ASN A 73 -6.47 -14.04 7.05
C ASN A 73 -7.24 -13.08 7.97
N LYS A 74 -8.41 -12.59 7.55
CA LYS A 74 -9.35 -12.06 8.55
C LYS A 74 -10.08 -13.23 9.20
N ALA A 75 -9.94 -13.36 10.51
CA ALA A 75 -10.61 -14.40 11.29
C ALA A 75 -12.12 -14.36 11.04
N ARG A 76 -12.72 -15.54 10.82
CA ARG A 76 -14.18 -15.67 10.68
C ARG A 76 -14.84 -15.14 11.95
N LYS A 77 -15.74 -14.18 11.80
CA LYS A 77 -16.54 -13.65 12.91
C LYS A 77 -17.98 -14.10 12.77
N GLY A 78 -18.54 -14.66 13.84
CA GLY A 78 -19.97 -14.88 13.93
C GLY A 78 -20.72 -13.55 14.12
N PHE A 79 -21.98 -13.51 13.71
CA PHE A 79 -22.88 -12.42 14.12
C PHE A 79 -23.20 -12.53 15.60
N SER A 80 -23.36 -11.40 16.30
CA SER A 80 -23.83 -11.36 17.68
C SER A 80 -25.28 -11.87 17.78
N GLN A 81 -25.69 -12.32 18.96
CA GLN A 81 -27.06 -12.74 19.20
C GLN A 81 -28.07 -11.63 18.90
N VAL A 82 -27.80 -10.40 19.35
CA VAL A 82 -28.65 -9.24 19.08
C VAL A 82 -28.84 -9.00 17.57
N THR A 83 -27.77 -9.10 16.78
CA THR A 83 -27.86 -8.98 15.32
C THR A 83 -28.69 -10.12 14.70
N ARG A 84 -28.51 -11.34 15.20
CA ARG A 84 -29.26 -12.53 14.74
C ARG A 84 -30.76 -12.37 14.96
N GLU A 85 -31.16 -11.91 16.14
CA GLU A 85 -32.56 -11.67 16.51
C GLU A 85 -33.19 -10.53 15.70
N ARG A 86 -32.47 -9.40 15.56
CA ARG A 86 -32.94 -8.28 14.72
C ARG A 86 -33.18 -8.69 13.28
N ILE A 87 -32.27 -9.47 12.71
CA ILE A 87 -32.40 -9.94 11.33
C ILE A 87 -33.54 -10.93 11.18
N LEU A 88 -33.71 -11.83 12.14
CA LEU A 88 -34.83 -12.77 12.12
C LEU A 88 -36.18 -12.04 12.16
N ARG A 89 -36.32 -11.05 13.05
CA ARG A 89 -37.49 -10.16 13.12
C ARG A 89 -37.70 -9.38 11.83
N LYS A 90 -36.65 -8.77 11.27
CA LYS A 90 -36.73 -8.04 9.98
C LYS A 90 -37.15 -8.93 8.81
N GLN A 91 -36.89 -10.23 8.90
CA GLN A 91 -37.28 -11.21 7.90
C GLN A 91 -38.63 -11.88 8.22
N ASN A 92 -39.34 -11.45 9.27
CA ASN A 92 -40.59 -12.05 9.75
C ASN A 92 -40.47 -13.57 9.96
N ASP A 93 -39.38 -14.00 10.61
CA ASP A 93 -39.10 -15.41 10.93
C ASP A 93 -39.09 -16.34 9.70
N ARG A 94 -38.81 -15.78 8.53
CA ARG A 94 -38.81 -16.49 7.24
C ARG A 94 -37.46 -16.47 6.56
N CYS A 95 -37.20 -17.53 5.80
CA CYS A 95 -36.03 -17.61 4.93
C CYS A 95 -36.11 -16.51 3.87
N ILE A 96 -35.04 -15.73 3.67
CA ILE A 96 -35.03 -14.65 2.67
C ILE A 96 -35.21 -15.16 1.23
N TYR A 97 -34.83 -16.41 0.96
CA TYR A 97 -34.89 -17.01 -0.38
C TYR A 97 -36.19 -17.76 -0.65
N CYS A 98 -36.49 -18.78 0.15
CA CYS A 98 -37.65 -19.64 -0.09
C CYS A 98 -38.91 -19.20 0.66
N ARG A 99 -38.84 -18.15 1.49
CA ARG A 99 -39.95 -17.57 2.26
C ARG A 99 -40.67 -18.50 3.23
N LYS A 100 -40.22 -19.75 3.38
CA LYS A 100 -40.69 -20.69 4.42
C LYS A 100 -40.30 -20.20 5.81
N ASN A 101 -41.15 -20.50 6.80
CA ASN A 101 -40.86 -20.23 8.21
C ASN A 101 -39.60 -21.00 8.64
N LEU A 102 -38.78 -20.36 9.46
CA LEU A 102 -37.51 -20.90 9.93
C LEU A 102 -37.68 -21.59 11.29
N THR A 103 -37.66 -22.92 11.31
CA THR A 103 -37.52 -23.71 12.55
C THR A 103 -36.06 -23.89 12.95
N VAL A 104 -35.19 -24.05 11.96
CA VAL A 104 -33.73 -24.09 12.10
C VAL A 104 -33.14 -22.97 11.25
N ILE A 105 -32.27 -22.16 11.85
CA ILE A 105 -31.77 -20.92 11.25
C ILE A 105 -30.25 -21.00 11.05
N ASP A 106 -29.82 -20.84 9.80
CA ASP A 106 -28.42 -20.60 9.45
C ASP A 106 -28.21 -19.14 9.06
N TYR A 107 -27.23 -18.49 9.68
CA TYR A 107 -26.88 -17.11 9.38
C TYR A 107 -25.75 -17.03 8.34
N HIS A 108 -26.00 -16.28 7.27
CA HIS A 108 -25.08 -16.16 6.14
C HIS A 108 -24.65 -14.71 5.91
N HIS A 109 -23.40 -14.53 5.48
CA HIS A 109 -22.87 -13.24 5.05
C HIS A 109 -23.25 -12.99 3.59
N LYS A 110 -24.01 -11.93 3.29
CA LYS A 110 -24.53 -11.64 1.93
C LYS A 110 -23.40 -11.45 0.92
N ASN A 111 -22.35 -10.74 1.29
CA ASN A 111 -21.20 -10.42 0.45
C ASN A 111 -20.10 -11.51 0.46
N GLY A 112 -20.32 -12.64 1.13
CA GLY A 112 -19.32 -13.72 1.24
C GLY A 112 -18.13 -13.42 2.17
N ASN A 113 -17.93 -12.17 2.57
CA ASN A 113 -16.88 -11.78 3.51
C ASN A 113 -17.26 -12.19 4.94
N ARG A 114 -16.70 -13.31 5.40
CA ARG A 114 -16.95 -13.91 6.72
C ARG A 114 -16.42 -13.10 7.91
N SER A 115 -15.80 -11.95 7.66
CA SER A 115 -15.30 -11.02 8.68
C SER A 115 -16.14 -9.75 8.79
N ASP A 116 -17.11 -9.55 7.89
CA ASP A 116 -18.00 -8.40 7.87
C ASP A 116 -19.30 -8.71 8.61
N ASN A 117 -19.28 -8.51 9.93
CA ASN A 117 -20.39 -8.80 10.82
C ASN A 117 -21.43 -7.67 10.92
N ARG A 118 -21.40 -6.68 10.01
CA ARG A 118 -22.41 -5.62 9.95
C ARG A 118 -23.79 -6.23 9.75
N GLU A 119 -24.78 -5.69 10.44
CA GLU A 119 -26.16 -6.19 10.39
C GLU A 119 -26.71 -6.27 8.95
N ASN A 120 -26.41 -5.27 8.12
CA ASN A 120 -26.85 -5.25 6.72
C ASN A 120 -26.30 -6.43 5.88
N ASN A 121 -25.16 -7.02 6.28
CA ASN A 121 -24.54 -8.15 5.63
C ASN A 121 -25.04 -9.50 6.17
N CYS A 122 -25.80 -9.50 7.27
CA CYS A 122 -26.41 -10.70 7.81
C CYS A 122 -27.73 -11.03 7.10
N GLN A 123 -28.00 -12.32 6.91
CA GLN A 123 -29.30 -12.84 6.48
C GLN A 123 -29.56 -14.21 7.12
N ALA A 124 -30.81 -14.45 7.50
CA ALA A 124 -31.26 -15.74 8.04
C ALA A 124 -31.79 -16.63 6.91
N LEU A 125 -31.25 -17.84 6.81
CA LEU A 125 -31.59 -18.84 5.79
C LEU A 125 -32.03 -20.14 6.45
N CYS A 126 -32.84 -20.93 5.74
CA CYS A 126 -33.02 -22.33 6.10
C CYS A 126 -31.78 -23.14 5.67
N PRO A 127 -31.51 -24.31 6.30
CA PRO A 127 -30.33 -25.13 6.00
C PRO A 127 -30.20 -25.47 4.50
N ASN A 128 -31.32 -25.76 3.84
CA ASN A 128 -31.34 -26.08 2.41
C ASN A 128 -30.88 -24.90 1.55
N CYS A 129 -31.45 -23.70 1.77
CA CYS A 129 -31.05 -22.50 1.03
C CYS A 129 -29.61 -22.08 1.36
N HIS A 130 -29.18 -22.26 2.62
CA HIS A 130 -27.82 -21.97 3.04
C HIS A 130 -26.80 -22.88 2.35
N ALA A 131 -27.08 -24.19 2.27
CA ALA A 131 -26.26 -25.16 1.57
C ALA A 131 -26.18 -24.85 0.06
N ILE A 132 -27.31 -24.55 -0.58
CA ILE A 132 -27.34 -24.15 -2.01
C ILE A 132 -26.48 -22.91 -2.24
N LYS A 133 -26.64 -21.86 -1.41
CA LYS A 133 -25.86 -20.63 -1.56
C LYS A 133 -24.37 -20.86 -1.35
N THR A 134 -24.01 -21.66 -0.35
CA THR A 134 -22.61 -22.01 -0.07
C THR A 134 -21.99 -22.75 -1.25
N ARG A 135 -22.66 -23.76 -1.81
CA ARG A 135 -22.16 -24.50 -2.99
C ARG A 135 -22.08 -23.61 -4.23
N LYS A 136 -23.08 -22.78 -4.49
CA LYS A 136 -23.05 -21.83 -5.63
C LYS A 136 -21.87 -20.86 -5.54
N ASN A 137 -21.51 -20.42 -4.33
CA ASN A 137 -20.35 -19.55 -4.14
C ASN A 137 -19.02 -20.29 -4.35
N LEU A 138 -18.96 -21.60 -4.13
CA LEU A 138 -17.76 -22.41 -4.39
C LEU A 138 -17.51 -22.65 -5.89
N ILE A 139 -18.57 -22.66 -6.72
CA ILE A 139 -18.46 -22.86 -8.17
C ILE A 139 -18.08 -21.56 -8.91
N LYS A 140 -18.35 -20.39 -8.31
CA LYS A 140 -18.07 -19.08 -8.92
C LYS A 140 -16.66 -18.54 -8.70
N ASN A 141 -15.85 -19.26 -7.91
CA ASN A 141 -14.44 -18.96 -7.66
C ASN A 141 -13.57 -19.87 -8.52
#